data_AF-A0A964I5R6-F1
#
_entry.id   AF-A0A964I5R6-F1
#
_cell.length_a   1.000
_cell.length_b   1.000
_cell.length_c   1.000
_cell.angle_alpha   90.00
_cell.angle_beta   90.00
_cell.angle_gamma   90.00
#
_symmetry.space_group_name_H-M   'P 1'
#
loop_
_entity.id
_entity.type
_entity.pdbx_description
1 polymer ?
#
loop_
_entity_poly.entity_id
_entity_poly.type
_entity_poly.pdbx_seq_one_letter_code
_entity_poly.pdbx_strand_id
1 'polypeptide(L)'
;GYGEDALGPRDASGFPIGGETLVILNQEVRFPVYRWLRAVAFADAGNIFGPETTFSFKDLKVGYGLGLRVDTPVGVLRVDLGIPKSKLTSTSSREPNSLRGGRWYFGIGHIF
;
A
#
# COMPACT_ATOMS: atom_id res chain seq x y z
N GLY A 1 -2.42 1.25 -0.81
CA GLY A 1 -2.72 1.67 -2.21
C GLY A 1 -3.15 0.49 -3.06
N TYR A 2 -2.32 -0.54 -3.15
CA TYR A 2 -2.75 -1.86 -3.62
C TYR A 2 -3.63 -2.57 -2.58
N GLY A 3 -4.35 -3.60 -3.00
CA GLY A 3 -5.08 -4.46 -2.07
C GLY A 3 -4.14 -5.28 -1.19
N GLU A 4 -4.63 -5.67 -0.03
CA GLU A 4 -3.95 -6.60 0.86
C GLU A 4 -3.68 -7.91 0.09
N ASP A 5 -2.47 -8.44 0.24
CA ASP A 5 -2.00 -9.68 -0.39
C ASP A 5 -2.18 -9.77 -1.91
N ALA A 6 -2.30 -8.63 -2.59
CA ALA A 6 -2.57 -8.61 -4.03
C ALA A 6 -1.30 -8.67 -4.90
N LEU A 7 -0.10 -8.60 -4.31
CA LEU A 7 1.17 -8.52 -5.04
C LEU A 7 1.90 -9.87 -5.10
N GLY A 8 2.76 -10.03 -6.10
CA GLY A 8 3.60 -11.23 -6.27
C GLY A 8 3.18 -12.19 -7.38
N PRO A 9 3.84 -13.36 -7.45
CA PRO A 9 3.54 -14.45 -8.38
C PRO A 9 2.08 -14.90 -8.30
N ARG A 10 1.54 -15.38 -9.42
CA ARG A 10 0.15 -15.83 -9.54
C ARG A 10 0.06 -17.22 -10.14
N ASP A 11 -0.96 -17.98 -9.74
CA ASP A 11 -1.28 -19.27 -10.35
C ASP A 11 -1.98 -19.10 -11.72
N ALA A 12 -2.27 -20.22 -12.37
CA ALA A 12 -2.99 -20.25 -13.65
C ALA A 12 -4.42 -19.67 -13.57
N SER A 13 -5.00 -19.61 -12.36
CA SER A 13 -6.30 -19.01 -12.09
C SER A 13 -6.20 -17.50 -11.78
N GLY A 14 -4.98 -16.95 -11.75
CA GLY A 14 -4.70 -15.54 -11.48
C GLY A 14 -4.69 -15.17 -10.00
N PHE A 15 -4.67 -16.12 -9.06
CA PHE A 15 -4.60 -15.84 -7.62
C PHE A 15 -3.15 -15.66 -7.17
N PRO A 16 -2.84 -14.66 -6.31
CA PRO A 16 -1.52 -14.53 -5.70
C PRO A 16 -1.19 -15.80 -4.88
N ILE A 17 -0.01 -16.38 -5.11
CA ILE A 17 0.45 -17.59 -4.42
C ILE A 17 1.55 -17.31 -3.39
N GLY A 18 1.91 -16.05 -3.19
CA GLY A 18 3.00 -15.64 -2.32
C GLY A 18 4.39 -15.87 -2.95
N GLY A 19 5.41 -15.88 -2.11
CA GLY A 19 6.80 -16.02 -2.52
C GLY A 19 7.75 -16.00 -1.33
N GLU A 20 9.01 -16.32 -1.58
CA GLU A 20 10.04 -16.50 -0.54
C GLU A 20 10.78 -15.20 -0.21
N THR A 21 10.70 -14.21 -1.11
CA THR A 21 11.37 -12.92 -0.93
C THR A 21 10.35 -11.79 -0.96
N LEU A 22 10.36 -10.97 0.09
CA LEU A 22 9.54 -9.77 0.24
C LEU A 22 10.44 -8.54 0.30
N VAL A 23 10.16 -7.56 -0.56
CA VAL A 23 10.82 -6.25 -0.52
C VAL A 23 9.76 -5.17 -0.32
N ILE A 24 9.94 -4.34 0.71
CA ILE A 24 9.06 -3.22 1.03
C ILE A 24 9.92 -2.00 1.34
N LEU A 25 9.58 -0.88 0.73
CA LEU A 25 10.13 0.45 0.97
C LEU A 25 8.95 1.39 1.24
N ASN A 26 9.01 2.12 2.34
CA ASN A 26 8.03 3.13 2.72
C ASN A 26 8.77 4.43 3.01
N GLN A 27 8.25 5.55 2.49
CA GLN A 27 8.76 6.88 2.74
C GLN A 27 7.60 7.80 3.04
N GLU A 28 7.68 8.51 4.18
CA GLU A 28 6.67 9.48 4.60
C GLU A 28 7.31 10.84 4.86
N VAL A 29 6.63 11.90 4.41
CA VAL A 29 6.92 13.27 4.81
C VAL A 29 5.73 13.80 5.59
N ARG A 30 6.00 14.33 6.78
CA ARG A 30 4.99 14.80 7.72
C ARG A 30 5.10 16.31 7.89
N PHE A 31 3.97 16.99 7.76
CA PHE A 31 3.86 18.45 7.85
C PHE A 31 3.00 18.83 9.04
N PRO A 32 3.48 19.69 9.96
CA PRO A 32 2.63 20.24 11.00
C PRO A 32 1.60 21.19 10.36
N VAL A 33 0.31 20.93 10.59
CA VAL A 33 -0.77 21.80 10.13
C VAL A 33 -1.27 22.64 11.30
N TYR A 34 -1.51 21.99 12.44
CA TYR A 34 -1.91 22.64 13.68
C TYR A 34 -1.42 21.81 14.87
N ARG A 35 -1.49 22.35 16.09
CA ARG A 35 -0.93 21.76 17.33
C ARG A 35 -1.13 20.23 17.45
N TRP A 36 -2.32 19.75 17.13
CA TRP A 36 -2.72 18.35 17.21
C TRP A 36 -2.98 17.71 15.84
N LEU A 37 -2.76 18.43 14.73
CA LEU A 37 -3.07 17.97 13.37
C LEU A 37 -1.82 18.00 12.50
N ARG A 38 -1.51 16.87 11.88
CA ARG A 38 -0.42 16.74 10.91
C ARG A 38 -0.96 16.21 9.58
N ALA A 39 -0.46 16.75 8.49
CA ALA A 39 -0.67 16.19 7.15
C ALA A 39 0.51 15.29 6.80
N VAL A 40 0.26 14.27 5.98
CA VAL A 40 1.27 13.31 5.54
C VAL A 40 1.17 13.16 4.04
N ALA A 41 2.31 13.15 3.37
CA ALA A 41 2.44 12.61 2.02
C ALA A 41 3.33 11.39 2.09
N PHE A 42 2.95 10.32 1.42
CA PHE A 42 3.68 9.06 1.47
C PHE A 42 3.85 8.42 0.09
N ALA A 43 4.92 7.64 -0.04
CA ALA A 43 5.19 6.78 -1.17
C ALA A 43 5.68 5.42 -0.68
N ASP A 44 5.07 4.38 -1.23
CA ASP A 44 5.36 2.99 -0.95
C ASP A 44 5.84 2.30 -2.21
N ALA A 45 6.81 1.41 -2.10
CA ALA A 45 7.22 0.53 -3.17
C ALA A 45 7.47 -0.86 -2.60
N GLY A 46 6.84 -1.88 -3.19
CA GLY A 46 7.05 -3.24 -2.73
C GLY A 46 6.63 -4.29 -3.74
N ASN A 47 7.14 -5.50 -3.56
CA ASN A 47 6.70 -6.68 -4.28
C ASN A 47 7.12 -7.96 -3.55
N ILE A 48 6.45 -9.06 -3.90
CA ILE A 48 6.82 -10.42 -3.49
C ILE A 48 7.41 -11.13 -4.71
N PHE A 49 8.46 -11.93 -4.50
CA PHE A 49 9.17 -12.66 -5.55
C PHE A 49 9.22 -14.15 -5.23
N GLY A 50 9.04 -14.98 -6.25
CA GLY A 50 9.09 -16.44 -6.13
C GLY A 50 10.52 -17.01 -6.29
N PRO A 51 10.70 -18.33 -6.08
CA PRO A 51 12.02 -18.98 -6.04
C PRO A 51 12.84 -18.79 -7.33
N GLU A 52 12.17 -18.76 -8.48
CA GLU A 52 12.82 -18.61 -9.80
C GLU A 52 12.84 -17.16 -10.31
N THR A 53 12.40 -16.20 -9.50
CA THR A 53 12.31 -14.79 -9.93
C THR A 53 13.56 -14.02 -9.53
N THR A 54 14.29 -13.49 -10.51
CA THR A 54 15.39 -12.56 -10.22
C THR A 54 14.82 -11.22 -9.76
N PHE A 55 15.22 -10.78 -8.56
CA PHE A 55 14.84 -9.48 -8.04
C PHE A 55 15.37 -8.34 -8.92
N SER A 56 14.49 -7.38 -9.24
CA SER A 56 14.85 -6.12 -9.89
C SER A 56 14.04 -4.97 -9.30
N PHE A 57 14.70 -3.83 -9.06
CA PHE A 57 14.02 -2.61 -8.59
C PHE A 57 12.93 -2.11 -9.55
N LYS A 58 13.00 -2.50 -10.83
CA LYS A 58 12.00 -2.14 -11.84
C LYS A 58 10.66 -2.86 -11.63
N ASP A 59 10.66 -3.99 -10.91
CA ASP A 59 9.47 -4.81 -10.68
C ASP A 59 8.67 -4.39 -9.44
N LEU A 60 9.21 -3.45 -8.66
CA LEU A 60 8.52 -2.91 -7.49
C LEU A 60 7.22 -2.21 -7.89
N LYS A 61 6.14 -2.55 -7.18
CA LYS A 61 4.85 -1.90 -7.35
C LYS A 61 4.81 -0.68 -6.45
N VAL A 62 4.67 0.48 -7.08
CA VAL A 62 4.68 1.77 -6.39
C VAL A 62 3.25 2.23 -6.12
N GLY A 63 2.99 2.71 -4.91
CA GLY A 63 1.79 3.44 -4.52
C GLY A 63 2.18 4.75 -3.85
N TYR A 64 1.29 5.73 -3.88
CA TYR A 64 1.49 7.02 -3.22
C TYR A 64 0.18 7.51 -2.65
N GLY A 65 0.23 8.43 -1.70
CA GLY A 65 -0.99 8.93 -1.08
C GLY A 65 -0.79 10.10 -0.15
N LEU A 66 -1.92 10.54 0.40
CA LEU A 66 -2.03 11.63 1.34
C LEU A 66 -2.77 11.17 2.58
N GLY A 67 -2.43 11.75 3.72
CA GLY A 67 -2.95 11.37 5.01
C GLY A 67 -3.11 12.53 5.97
N LEU A 68 -3.99 12.33 6.95
CA LEU A 68 -4.13 13.18 8.12
C LEU A 68 -3.84 12.37 9.39
N ARG A 69 -3.25 13.04 10.37
CA ARG A 69 -2.93 12.49 11.70
C ARG A 69 -3.47 13.45 12.75
N VAL A 70 -4.29 12.93 13.65
CA VAL A 70 -4.91 13.70 14.74
C VAL A 70 -4.42 13.15 16.07
N ASP A 71 -3.74 13.98 16.85
CA ASP A 71 -3.23 13.63 18.16
C ASP A 71 -4.35 13.75 19.20
N THR A 72 -4.67 12.64 19.84
CA THR A 72 -5.70 12.56 20.89
C THR A 72 -5.10 12.00 22.18
N PRO A 73 -5.74 12.17 23.35
CA PRO A 73 -5.25 11.60 24.60
C PRO A 73 -5.08 10.07 24.60
N VAL A 74 -5.82 9.36 23.74
CA VAL A 74 -5.78 7.89 23.64
C VAL A 74 -4.84 7.38 22.54
N GLY A 75 -4.23 8.27 21.75
CA GLY A 75 -3.32 7.92 20.66
C GLY A 75 -3.54 8.76 19.40
N VAL A 76 -2.78 8.44 18.35
CA VAL A 76 -2.86 9.14 17.06
C VAL A 76 -3.92 8.48 16.18
N LEU A 77 -4.94 9.24 15.76
CA LEU A 77 -5.90 8.79 14.74
C LEU A 77 -5.31 9.04 13.35
N ARG A 78 -5.50 8.10 12.44
CA ARG A 78 -4.95 8.11 11.08
C ARG A 78 -6.07 7.96 10.06
N VAL A 79 -6.05 8.82 9.03
CA VAL A 79 -6.89 8.68 7.84
C VAL A 79 -6.00 8.85 6.62
N ASP A 80 -5.94 7.86 5.76
CA ASP A 80 -5.08 7.85 4.57
C ASP A 80 -5.86 7.51 3.31
N LEU A 81 -5.52 8.20 2.21
CA LEU A 81 -5.95 7.86 0.86
C LEU A 81 -4.73 7.47 0.03
N GLY A 82 -4.62 6.19 -0.32
CA GLY A 82 -3.54 5.64 -1.12
C GLY A 82 -3.97 5.24 -2.53
N ILE A 83 -3.17 5.60 -3.53
CA ILE A 83 -3.44 5.35 -4.95
C ILE A 83 -2.31 4.48 -5.53
N PRO A 84 -2.63 3.36 -6.20
CA PRO A 84 -1.62 2.56 -6.88
C PRO A 84 -1.15 3.25 -8.17
N LYS A 85 0.17 3.28 -8.43
CA LYS A 85 0.73 3.84 -9.68
C LYS A 85 0.31 3.03 -10.91
N SER A 86 0.17 1.72 -10.76
CA SER A 86 -0.11 0.79 -11.86
C SER A 86 -1.26 -0.13 -11.50
N LYS A 87 -2.00 -0.60 -12.50
CA LYS A 87 -3.00 -1.64 -12.31
C LYS A 87 -2.31 -2.99 -12.13
N LEU A 88 -2.87 -3.80 -11.25
CA LEU A 88 -2.61 -5.23 -11.28
C LEU A 88 -3.47 -5.82 -12.39
N THR A 89 -2.85 -6.62 -13.27
CA THR A 89 -3.58 -7.37 -14.27
C THR A 89 -4.33 -8.48 -13.54
N SER A 90 -5.56 -8.21 -13.12
CA SER A 90 -6.46 -9.19 -12.52
C SER A 90 -7.40 -9.71 -13.61
N THR A 91 -7.16 -10.94 -14.09
CA THR A 91 -8.10 -11.69 -14.95
C THR A 91 -9.13 -12.47 -14.12
N SER A 92 -9.19 -12.28 -12.81
CA SER A 92 -10.21 -12.90 -11.95
C SER A 92 -11.32 -11.89 -11.61
N SER A 93 -12.45 -12.05 -12.31
CA SER A 93 -13.69 -11.24 -12.24
C SER A 93 -14.44 -11.27 -10.90
N ARG A 94 -13.74 -11.41 -9.76
CA ARG A 94 -14.36 -11.58 -8.43
C ARG A 94 -13.97 -10.52 -7.39
N GLU A 95 -13.13 -9.54 -7.72
CA GLU A 95 -13.06 -8.26 -6.98
C GLU A 95 -13.83 -7.17 -7.76
N PRO A 96 -15.16 -7.02 -7.51
CA PRO A 96 -15.99 -6.04 -8.23
C PRO A 96 -15.56 -4.58 -8.02
N ASN A 97 -14.67 -4.28 -7.06
CA ASN A 97 -14.16 -2.94 -6.76
C ASN A 97 -12.65 -2.75 -7.00
N SER A 98 -11.97 -3.64 -7.73
CA SER A 98 -10.54 -3.48 -8.07
C SER A 98 -10.28 -2.42 -9.16
N LEU A 99 -11.32 -1.74 -9.62
CA LEU A 99 -11.29 -0.85 -10.78
C LEU A 99 -11.25 0.62 -10.36
N ARG A 100 -10.10 1.25 -10.62
CA ARG A 100 -9.85 2.71 -10.70
C ARG A 100 -9.77 3.54 -9.41
N GLY A 101 -10.22 3.07 -8.26
CA GLY A 101 -10.30 3.90 -7.05
C GLY A 101 -9.04 3.87 -6.17
N GLY A 102 -8.67 5.04 -5.61
CA GLY A 102 -7.80 5.07 -4.44
C GLY A 102 -8.44 4.33 -3.26
N ARG A 103 -7.61 3.83 -2.34
CA ARG A 103 -8.04 3.09 -1.15
C ARG A 103 -7.92 3.96 0.09
N TRP A 104 -8.96 3.91 0.93
CA TRP A 104 -8.97 4.56 2.23
C TRP A 104 -8.48 3.61 3.31
N TYR A 105 -7.70 4.15 4.25
CA TYR A 105 -7.26 3.44 5.45
C TYR A 105 -7.54 4.30 6.67
N PHE A 106 -7.96 3.63 7.75
CA PHE A 106 -8.24 4.24 9.04
C PHE A 106 -7.47 3.46 10.10
N GLY A 107 -6.86 4.17 11.06
CA GLY A 107 -6.06 3.52 12.10
C GLY A 107 -5.98 4.33 13.37
N ILE A 108 -5.65 3.65 14.47
CA ILE A 108 -5.45 4.24 15.79
C ILE A 108 -4.09 3.78 16.31
N GLY A 109 -3.32 4.71 16.86
CA GLY A 109 -2.03 4.44 17.49
C GLY A 109 -0.84 4.57 16.55
N HIS A 110 0.28 4.02 16.99
CA HIS A 110 1.49 3.92 16.18
C HIS A 110 1.57 2.51 15.59
N ILE A 111 1.23 2.37 14.31
CA ILE A 111 1.54 1.15 13.56
C ILE A 111 2.72 1.51 12.67
N PHE A 112 3.88 1.09 13.18
CA PHE A 112 5.25 1.23 12.66
C PHE A 112 5.78 2.67 12.56
#